data_AF-A0A822G191-F1
#
_entry.id   AF-A0A822G191-F1
#
_cell.length_a   1.000
_cell.length_b   1.000
_cell.length_c   1.000
_cell.angle_alpha   90.00
_cell.angle_beta   90.00
_cell.angle_gamma   90.00
#
_symmetry.space_group_name_H-M   'P 1'
#
loop_
_entity.id
_entity.type
_entity.pdbx_description
1 polymer ?
#
loop_
_entity_poly.entity_id
_entity_poly.type
_entity_poly.pdbx_seq_one_letter_code
_entity_poly.pdbx_strand_id
1 'polypeptide(L)'
;MHNDQSLNDSFSKFIQNLPKETQSNAAFYKNYLSLSNIPSDSIQIRSQFFYILKKFIEKSLPIVDLSLPLRQSFFTDQIRIIKSYLLSSTKFQLLAKSLEKTEVEYNGDWNIVNFDIIKANSNSDNSENTMLYQAYQQLHTNAHITFRRSNEQLWHAQYIGMHSTDHGGAYRDSLTRICSDICSLRLSLFILCPNGRTNIGLNRDCWIPNVFSPNKSIPNKYKRQYRFIGQLFGMAIRKKHYLNIKFPILLWKKLLNESITVEDIETVNLERV
;
A
#
# COMPACT_ATOMS: atom_id res chain seq x y z
N MET A 1 3.45 -13.32 -10.21
CA MET A 1 3.17 -12.27 -11.21
C MET A 1 2.84 -12.95 -12.54
N HIS A 2 1.84 -13.83 -12.53
CA HIS A 2 1.44 -14.61 -13.71
C HIS A 2 0.19 -14.05 -14.42
N ASN A 3 -0.16 -12.78 -14.20
CA ASN A 3 -1.43 -12.21 -14.69
C ASN A 3 -1.32 -10.80 -15.34
N ASP A 4 -0.13 -10.30 -15.66
CA ASP A 4 0.00 -8.95 -16.24
C ASP A 4 -0.23 -8.91 -17.76
N GLN A 5 0.08 -10.00 -18.48
CA GLN A 5 -0.33 -10.16 -19.88
C GLN A 5 -1.84 -10.34 -20.00
N SER A 6 -2.48 -11.05 -19.05
CA SER A 6 -3.92 -11.36 -19.13
C SER A 6 -4.82 -10.13 -19.00
N LEU A 7 -4.41 -9.06 -18.31
CA LEU A 7 -5.18 -7.83 -18.12
C LEU A 7 -5.10 -6.85 -19.32
N ASN A 8 -3.93 -6.68 -19.93
CA ASN A 8 -3.82 -5.90 -21.17
C ASN A 8 -4.42 -6.65 -22.36
N ASP A 9 -4.26 -7.99 -22.40
CA ASP A 9 -4.97 -8.85 -23.33
C ASP A 9 -6.48 -8.81 -23.07
N SER A 10 -6.93 -8.61 -21.82
CA SER A 10 -8.35 -8.47 -21.50
C SER A 10 -8.96 -7.19 -22.08
N PHE A 11 -8.26 -6.05 -22.03
CA PHE A 11 -8.79 -4.81 -22.60
C PHE A 11 -8.70 -4.79 -24.14
N SER A 12 -7.66 -5.35 -24.74
CA SER A 12 -7.60 -5.52 -26.20
C SER A 12 -8.65 -6.52 -26.70
N LYS A 13 -8.85 -7.65 -26.00
CA LYS A 13 -9.97 -8.58 -26.25
C LYS A 13 -11.33 -7.91 -26.01
N PHE A 14 -11.46 -7.04 -25.01
CA PHE A 14 -12.67 -6.26 -24.78
C PHE A 14 -12.98 -5.37 -25.98
N ILE A 15 -11.99 -4.59 -26.46
CA ILE A 15 -12.12 -3.75 -27.66
C ILE A 15 -12.46 -4.60 -28.90
N GLN A 16 -11.82 -5.76 -29.06
CA GLN A 16 -12.10 -6.67 -30.18
C GLN A 16 -13.51 -7.28 -30.13
N ASN A 17 -14.05 -7.51 -28.93
CA ASN A 17 -15.36 -8.11 -28.71
C ASN A 17 -16.51 -7.09 -28.59
N LEU A 18 -16.25 -5.79 -28.79
CA LEU A 18 -17.27 -4.76 -28.72
C LEU A 18 -18.41 -5.05 -29.71
N PRO A 19 -19.68 -4.88 -29.30
CA PRO A 19 -20.83 -5.08 -30.17
C PRO A 19 -20.79 -4.08 -31.33
N LYS A 20 -21.01 -4.53 -32.57
CA LYS A 20 -21.09 -3.69 -33.77
C LYS A 20 -22.55 -3.47 -34.16
N GLU A 21 -22.87 -2.34 -34.79
CA GLU A 21 -24.23 -2.02 -35.27
C GLU A 21 -24.86 -3.18 -36.07
N THR A 22 -24.06 -3.89 -36.86
CA THR A 22 -24.50 -4.98 -37.73
C THR A 22 -24.62 -6.34 -37.05
N GLN A 23 -24.04 -6.53 -35.86
CA GLN A 23 -24.05 -7.80 -35.11
C GLN A 23 -24.10 -7.51 -33.61
N SER A 24 -25.29 -7.65 -33.02
CA SER A 24 -25.46 -7.72 -31.57
C SER A 24 -24.66 -8.90 -31.04
N ASN A 25 -23.54 -8.62 -30.37
CA ASN A 25 -22.73 -9.66 -29.74
C ASN A 25 -23.41 -10.10 -28.43
N ALA A 26 -24.35 -11.05 -28.50
CA ALA A 26 -25.11 -11.53 -27.35
C ALA A 26 -24.20 -12.09 -26.22
N ALA A 27 -23.00 -12.58 -26.57
CA ALA A 27 -22.01 -13.02 -25.60
C ALA A 27 -21.38 -11.85 -24.82
N PHE A 28 -21.25 -10.66 -25.43
CA PHE A 28 -20.74 -9.47 -24.76
C PHE A 28 -21.69 -9.01 -23.64
N TYR A 29 -22.99 -8.90 -23.92
CA TYR A 29 -23.97 -8.45 -22.93
C TYR A 29 -24.25 -9.49 -21.84
N LYS A 30 -24.03 -10.79 -22.11
CA LYS A 30 -24.03 -11.83 -21.06
C LYS A 30 -22.90 -11.63 -20.04
N ASN A 31 -21.72 -11.22 -20.51
CA ASN A 31 -20.57 -10.97 -19.64
C ASN A 31 -20.63 -9.60 -18.95
N TYR A 32 -21.32 -8.63 -19.56
CA TYR A 32 -21.43 -7.25 -19.07
C TYR A 32 -22.89 -6.79 -18.98
N LEU A 33 -23.66 -7.43 -18.09
CA LEU A 33 -25.08 -7.15 -17.85
C LEU A 33 -25.36 -5.66 -17.60
N SER A 34 -24.46 -4.96 -16.89
CA SER A 34 -24.58 -3.53 -16.58
C SER A 34 -24.55 -2.61 -17.81
N LEU A 35 -24.08 -3.12 -18.96
CA LEU A 35 -23.99 -2.37 -20.22
C LEU A 35 -25.14 -2.70 -21.17
N SER A 36 -26.04 -3.62 -20.82
CA SER A 36 -27.14 -4.08 -21.68
C SER A 36 -28.08 -2.97 -22.14
N ASN A 37 -28.29 -1.94 -21.31
CA ASN A 37 -29.18 -0.82 -21.62
C ASN A 37 -28.48 0.35 -22.35
N ILE A 38 -27.21 0.20 -22.73
CA ILE A 38 -26.43 1.26 -23.39
C ILE A 38 -26.28 0.93 -24.88
N PRO A 39 -26.55 1.88 -25.79
CA PRO A 39 -26.35 1.66 -27.23
C PRO A 39 -24.91 1.23 -27.56
N SER A 40 -24.75 0.30 -28.50
CA SER A 40 -23.45 -0.23 -28.93
C SER A 40 -22.46 0.87 -29.29
N ASP A 41 -22.93 1.90 -29.99
CA ASP A 41 -22.08 2.95 -30.56
C ASP A 41 -21.55 3.86 -29.45
N SER A 42 -22.38 4.09 -28.42
CA SER A 42 -21.96 4.80 -27.22
C SER A 42 -20.89 4.03 -26.46
N ILE A 43 -21.01 2.70 -26.35
CA ILE A 43 -19.98 1.85 -25.72
C ILE A 43 -18.68 1.91 -26.55
N GLN A 44 -18.78 1.79 -27.87
CA GLN A 44 -17.63 1.85 -28.76
C GLN A 44 -16.89 3.20 -28.66
N ILE A 45 -17.61 4.32 -28.82
CA ILE A 45 -17.00 5.66 -28.75
C ILE A 45 -16.32 5.88 -27.39
N ARG A 46 -17.01 5.55 -26.28
CA ARG A 46 -16.45 5.72 -24.93
C ARG A 46 -15.21 4.85 -24.72
N SER A 47 -15.25 3.59 -25.15
CA SER A 47 -14.12 2.67 -25.01
C SER A 47 -12.91 3.11 -25.84
N GLN A 48 -13.12 3.59 -27.07
CA GLN A 48 -12.08 4.17 -27.92
C GLN A 48 -11.49 5.43 -27.29
N PHE A 49 -12.35 6.33 -26.77
CA PHE A 49 -11.91 7.53 -26.06
C PHE A 49 -11.02 7.17 -24.87
N PHE A 50 -11.44 6.23 -24.01
CA PHE A 50 -10.62 5.77 -22.88
C PHE A 50 -9.29 5.17 -23.34
N TYR A 51 -9.27 4.42 -24.44
CA TYR A 51 -8.03 3.86 -24.98
C TYR A 51 -7.07 4.95 -25.50
N ILE A 52 -7.58 5.96 -26.20
CA ILE A 52 -6.78 7.10 -26.68
C ILE A 52 -6.25 7.91 -25.49
N LEU A 53 -7.12 8.24 -24.53
CA LEU A 53 -6.76 8.94 -23.31
C LEU A 53 -5.68 8.19 -22.53
N LYS A 54 -5.80 6.86 -22.41
CA LYS A 54 -4.77 5.99 -21.82
C LYS A 54 -3.42 6.18 -22.52
N LYS A 55 -3.37 6.04 -23.85
CA LYS A 55 -2.13 6.19 -24.62
C LYS A 55 -1.50 7.57 -24.44
N PHE A 56 -2.33 8.60 -24.37
CA PHE A 56 -1.88 9.97 -24.14
C PHE A 56 -1.28 10.12 -22.73
N ILE A 57 -1.94 9.59 -21.70
CA ILE A 57 -1.42 9.64 -20.32
C ILE A 57 -0.14 8.82 -20.20
N GLU A 58 -0.07 7.62 -20.79
CA GLU A 58 1.16 6.80 -20.77
C GLU A 58 2.37 7.52 -21.37
N LYS A 59 2.17 8.30 -22.43
CA LYS A 59 3.24 9.11 -23.05
C LYS A 59 3.60 10.36 -22.24
N SER A 60 2.64 10.96 -21.55
CA SER A 60 2.85 12.19 -20.78
C SER A 60 3.25 11.96 -19.33
N LEU A 61 3.04 10.77 -18.77
CA LEU A 61 3.37 10.51 -17.37
C LEU A 61 4.86 10.68 -17.01
N PRO A 62 5.84 10.34 -17.88
CA PRO A 62 7.25 10.55 -17.57
C PRO A 62 7.66 12.02 -17.34
N ILE A 63 6.89 12.98 -17.86
CA ILE A 63 7.14 14.42 -17.67
C ILE A 63 6.35 15.00 -16.49
N VAL A 64 5.57 14.17 -15.78
CA VAL A 64 4.72 14.59 -14.66
C VAL A 64 5.41 14.30 -13.35
N ASP A 65 5.71 15.36 -12.60
CA ASP A 65 6.19 15.21 -11.24
C ASP A 65 5.04 14.98 -10.25
N LEU A 66 4.75 13.71 -9.98
CA LEU A 66 3.73 13.30 -9.02
C LEU A 66 4.09 13.62 -7.55
N SER A 67 5.32 14.07 -7.26
CA SER A 67 5.74 14.46 -5.92
C SER A 67 5.28 15.87 -5.52
N LEU A 68 4.87 16.69 -6.49
CA LEU A 68 4.44 18.07 -6.26
C LEU A 68 3.21 18.15 -5.35
N PRO A 69 3.20 19.00 -4.31
CA PRO A 69 1.99 19.30 -3.54
C PRO A 69 0.79 19.73 -4.39
N LEU A 70 -0.41 19.58 -3.82
CA LEU A 70 -1.65 20.06 -4.43
C LEU A 70 -1.52 21.54 -4.84
N ARG A 71 -2.09 21.90 -5.99
CA ARG A 71 -2.15 23.25 -6.58
C ARG A 71 -0.84 23.81 -7.12
N GLN A 72 0.26 23.04 -7.12
CA GLN A 72 1.51 23.48 -7.74
C GLN A 72 1.57 23.20 -9.25
N SER A 73 0.87 22.16 -9.72
CA SER A 73 0.80 21.81 -11.13
C SER A 73 -0.59 21.35 -11.48
N PHE A 74 -1.28 22.14 -12.33
CA PHE A 74 -2.63 21.80 -12.80
C PHE A 74 -2.65 20.42 -13.44
N PHE A 75 -1.67 20.10 -14.28
CA PHE A 75 -1.61 18.81 -14.97
C PHE A 75 -1.42 17.63 -14.01
N THR A 76 -0.59 17.79 -12.97
CA THR A 76 -0.40 16.77 -11.92
C THR A 76 -1.68 16.52 -11.13
N ASP A 77 -2.39 17.59 -10.77
CA ASP A 77 -3.65 17.50 -10.04
C ASP A 77 -4.75 16.86 -10.90
N GLN A 78 -4.83 17.19 -12.20
CA GLN A 78 -5.75 16.51 -13.13
C GLN A 78 -5.43 15.02 -13.26
N ILE A 79 -4.14 14.64 -13.32
CA ILE A 79 -3.74 13.22 -13.34
C ILE A 79 -4.18 12.49 -12.08
N ARG A 80 -4.08 13.13 -10.91
CA ARG A 80 -4.57 12.56 -9.64
C ARG A 80 -6.08 12.35 -9.63
N ILE A 81 -6.85 13.25 -10.27
CA ILE A 81 -8.31 13.12 -10.40
C ILE A 81 -8.67 11.99 -11.37
N ILE A 82 -8.04 11.95 -12.55
CA ILE A 82 -8.37 10.97 -13.59
C ILE A 82 -7.75 9.60 -13.34
N LYS A 83 -6.95 9.43 -12.28
CA LYS A 83 -6.28 8.15 -11.97
C LYS A 83 -7.27 7.00 -11.86
N SER A 84 -8.53 7.21 -11.49
CA SER A 84 -9.57 6.18 -11.44
C SER A 84 -9.85 5.58 -12.83
N TYR A 85 -9.71 6.38 -13.88
CA TYR A 85 -9.88 5.97 -15.28
C TYR A 85 -8.63 5.34 -15.88
N LEU A 86 -7.48 5.43 -15.21
CA LEU A 86 -6.28 4.72 -15.62
C LEU A 86 -6.40 3.23 -15.28
N LEU A 87 -6.18 2.39 -16.29
CA LEU A 87 -6.15 0.94 -16.14
C LEU A 87 -5.11 0.53 -15.10
N SER A 88 -5.48 -0.45 -14.28
CA SER A 88 -4.61 -1.01 -13.26
C SER A 88 -3.31 -1.55 -13.86
N SER A 89 -3.37 -2.18 -15.03
CA SER A 89 -2.20 -2.72 -15.73
C SER A 89 -1.13 -1.67 -15.98
N THR A 90 -1.51 -0.48 -16.46
CA THR A 90 -0.59 0.64 -16.69
C THR A 90 0.07 1.08 -15.39
N LYS A 91 -0.72 1.24 -14.31
CA LYS A 91 -0.20 1.64 -12.99
C LYS A 91 0.82 0.62 -12.47
N PHE A 92 0.50 -0.67 -12.56
CA PHE A 92 1.40 -1.74 -12.10
C PHE A 92 2.66 -1.83 -12.95
N GLN A 93 2.59 -1.64 -14.27
CA GLN A 93 3.76 -1.59 -15.13
C GLN A 93 4.71 -0.44 -14.78
N LEU A 94 4.17 0.74 -14.51
CA LEU A 94 4.96 1.91 -14.10
C LEU A 94 5.60 1.70 -12.74
N LEU A 95 4.83 1.16 -11.79
CA LEU A 95 5.35 0.78 -10.48
C LEU A 95 6.47 -0.25 -10.63
N ALA A 96 6.27 -1.33 -11.39
CA ALA A 96 7.28 -2.36 -11.61
C ALA A 96 8.59 -1.79 -12.18
N LYS A 97 8.51 -0.95 -13.21
CA LYS A 97 9.68 -0.25 -13.77
C LYS A 97 10.40 0.63 -12.75
N SER A 98 9.65 1.32 -11.89
CA SER A 98 10.23 2.14 -10.82
C SER A 98 10.93 1.28 -9.76
N LEU A 99 10.32 0.16 -9.37
CA LEU A 99 10.90 -0.76 -8.39
C LEU A 99 12.21 -1.36 -8.89
N GLU A 100 12.26 -1.81 -10.15
CA GLU A 100 13.44 -2.37 -10.83
C GLU A 100 14.57 -1.34 -10.93
N LYS A 101 14.27 -0.11 -11.39
CA LYS A 101 15.27 0.98 -11.48
C LYS A 101 15.88 1.38 -10.14
N THR A 102 15.18 1.16 -9.04
CA THR A 102 15.59 1.57 -7.71
C THR A 102 16.04 0.40 -6.85
N GLU A 103 16.11 -0.79 -7.45
CA GLU A 103 16.62 -2.01 -6.84
C GLU A 103 18.13 -1.87 -6.59
N VAL A 104 18.59 -2.47 -5.50
CA VAL A 104 20.00 -2.44 -5.10
C VAL A 104 20.54 -3.85 -5.18
N GLU A 105 21.57 -4.06 -5.99
CA GLU A 105 22.30 -5.33 -6.04
C GLU A 105 22.95 -5.64 -4.69
N TYR A 106 22.94 -6.92 -4.33
CA TYR A 106 23.40 -7.38 -3.03
C TYR A 106 24.60 -8.31 -3.18
N ASN A 107 25.77 -7.82 -2.75
CA ASN A 107 27.04 -8.56 -2.76
C ASN A 107 27.61 -8.75 -1.34
N GLY A 108 26.78 -8.71 -0.30
CA GLY A 108 27.23 -8.68 1.11
C GLY A 108 26.75 -9.85 1.97
N ASP A 109 27.10 -9.80 3.25
CA ASP A 109 26.67 -10.73 4.28
C ASP A 109 25.25 -10.45 4.79
N TRP A 110 24.54 -11.53 5.15
CA TRP A 110 23.16 -11.47 5.61
C TRP A 110 23.01 -10.57 6.83
N ASN A 111 21.98 -9.73 6.82
CA ASN A 111 21.59 -8.98 8.02
C ASN A 111 20.95 -9.94 9.01
N ILE A 112 21.67 -10.32 10.06
CA ILE A 112 21.12 -11.10 11.18
C ILE A 112 20.40 -10.13 12.12
N VAL A 113 19.15 -10.45 12.45
CA VAL A 113 18.33 -9.66 13.37
C VAL A 113 17.95 -10.56 14.54
N ASN A 114 18.45 -10.19 15.72
CA ASN A 114 18.23 -10.92 16.95
C ASN A 114 16.94 -10.43 17.62
N PHE A 115 16.09 -11.37 18.01
CA PHE A 115 14.81 -11.12 18.63
C PHE A 115 14.73 -11.85 19.97
N ASP A 116 14.55 -11.08 21.03
CA ASP A 116 14.22 -11.56 22.37
C ASP A 116 12.69 -11.71 22.49
N ILE A 117 12.20 -12.92 22.19
CA ILE A 117 10.76 -13.22 22.25
C ILE A 117 10.24 -13.16 23.70
N ILE A 118 11.07 -13.51 24.69
CA ILE A 118 10.64 -13.54 26.10
C ILE A 118 10.29 -12.12 26.54
N LYS A 119 11.16 -11.15 26.22
CA LYS A 119 10.85 -9.73 26.45
C LYS A 119 9.67 -9.27 25.62
N ALA A 120 9.61 -9.64 24.35
CA ALA A 120 8.49 -9.26 23.48
C ALA A 120 7.14 -9.76 23.99
N ASN A 121 7.07 -10.96 24.56
CA ASN A 121 5.84 -11.53 25.10
C ASN A 121 5.54 -11.11 26.54
N SER A 122 6.48 -10.45 27.22
CA SER A 122 6.23 -9.95 28.57
C SER A 122 5.13 -8.88 28.54
N ASN A 123 4.21 -8.92 29.51
CA ASN A 123 3.18 -7.89 29.72
C ASN A 123 3.76 -6.57 30.26
N SER A 124 5.02 -6.27 29.95
CA SER A 124 5.62 -5.00 30.30
C SER A 124 5.10 -3.89 29.39
N ASP A 125 4.80 -2.73 29.98
CA ASP A 125 4.48 -1.49 29.25
C ASP A 125 5.70 -0.89 28.53
N ASN A 126 6.85 -1.58 28.59
CA ASN A 126 8.06 -1.12 27.93
C ASN A 126 7.97 -1.35 26.42
N SER A 127 7.65 -0.28 25.69
CA SER A 127 7.66 -0.23 24.21
C SER A 127 8.96 -0.74 23.59
N GLU A 128 10.08 -0.69 24.30
CA GLU A 128 11.39 -1.12 23.80
C GLU A 128 11.52 -2.64 23.71
N ASN A 129 10.69 -3.38 24.43
CA ASN A 129 10.68 -4.83 24.39
C ASN A 129 9.93 -5.38 23.16
N THR A 130 9.18 -4.55 22.45
CA THR A 130 8.39 -4.98 21.28
C THR A 130 9.27 -5.48 20.12
N MET A 131 8.76 -6.42 19.34
CA MET A 131 9.41 -6.92 18.12
C MET A 131 9.68 -5.79 17.12
N LEU A 132 8.76 -4.83 16.99
CA LEU A 132 8.98 -3.65 16.14
C LEU A 132 10.20 -2.86 16.62
N TYR A 133 10.32 -2.59 17.93
CA TYR A 133 11.43 -1.78 18.43
C TYR A 133 12.78 -2.51 18.32
N GLN A 134 12.80 -3.81 18.61
CA GLN A 134 13.99 -4.65 18.44
C GLN A 134 14.46 -4.68 16.98
N ALA A 135 13.54 -4.81 16.02
CA ALA A 135 13.85 -4.70 14.59
C ALA A 135 14.32 -3.29 14.21
N TYR A 136 13.63 -2.25 14.70
CA TYR A 136 13.98 -0.85 14.45
C TYR A 136 15.43 -0.57 14.90
N GLN A 137 15.81 -0.96 16.12
CA GLN A 137 17.16 -0.72 16.63
C GLN A 137 18.26 -1.30 15.71
N GLN A 138 18.03 -2.49 15.15
CA GLN A 138 19.02 -3.18 14.33
C GLN A 138 19.00 -2.76 12.85
N LEU A 139 17.84 -2.41 12.29
CA LEU A 139 17.67 -2.21 10.86
C LEU A 139 17.55 -0.75 10.41
N HIS A 140 17.12 0.18 11.28
CA HIS A 140 16.69 1.52 10.84
C HIS A 140 17.75 2.32 10.06
N THR A 141 19.02 2.20 10.43
CA THR A 141 20.13 2.92 9.77
C THR A 141 20.25 2.53 8.29
N ASN A 142 20.19 1.23 8.00
CA ASN A 142 20.41 0.69 6.66
C ASN A 142 19.12 0.27 5.94
N ALA A 143 17.95 0.44 6.55
CA ALA A 143 16.65 0.05 6.01
C ALA A 143 16.42 0.57 4.58
N HIS A 144 16.84 1.81 4.29
CA HIS A 144 16.72 2.41 2.97
C HIS A 144 17.52 1.70 1.87
N ILE A 145 18.57 0.95 2.20
CA ILE A 145 19.35 0.13 1.26
C ILE A 145 18.84 -1.31 1.32
N THR A 146 18.78 -1.88 2.52
CA THR A 146 18.39 -3.27 2.75
C THR A 146 17.02 -3.59 2.16
N PHE A 147 16.02 -2.74 2.36
CA PHE A 147 14.65 -3.01 1.90
C PHE A 147 14.45 -2.84 0.39
N ARG A 148 15.49 -2.43 -0.33
CA ARG A 148 15.51 -2.34 -1.80
C ARG A 148 16.34 -3.44 -2.47
N ARG A 149 16.90 -4.38 -1.69
CA ARG A 149 17.66 -5.53 -2.22
C ARG A 149 16.74 -6.48 -3.01
N SER A 150 17.32 -7.25 -3.92
CA SER A 150 16.60 -8.21 -4.78
C SER A 150 16.12 -9.47 -4.04
N ASN A 151 16.78 -9.85 -2.96
CA ASN A 151 16.49 -11.07 -2.18
C ASN A 151 15.04 -11.14 -1.70
N GLU A 152 14.44 -12.34 -1.71
CA GLU A 152 13.09 -12.60 -1.15
C GLU A 152 13.04 -12.38 0.37
N GLN A 153 14.13 -12.73 1.06
CA GLN A 153 14.32 -12.47 2.49
C GLN A 153 15.34 -11.35 2.66
N LEU A 154 15.06 -10.42 3.56
CA LEU A 154 15.86 -9.20 3.72
C LEU A 154 16.67 -9.18 5.02
N TRP A 155 16.31 -10.04 5.96
CA TRP A 155 17.08 -10.35 7.15
C TRP A 155 16.86 -11.81 7.55
N HIS A 156 17.79 -12.30 8.34
CA HIS A 156 17.72 -13.58 8.99
C HIS A 156 17.29 -13.38 10.44
N ALA A 157 16.09 -13.83 10.79
CA ALA A 157 15.56 -13.68 12.14
C ALA A 157 16.12 -14.78 13.06
N GLN A 158 16.84 -14.38 14.11
CA GLN A 158 17.33 -15.28 15.17
C GLN A 158 16.58 -15.00 16.47
N TYR A 159 15.96 -16.04 17.00
CA TYR A 159 15.24 -15.96 18.25
C TYR A 159 16.13 -16.39 19.40
N ILE A 160 16.42 -15.46 20.31
CA ILE A 160 17.30 -15.72 21.46
C ILE A 160 16.70 -16.84 22.30
N GLY A 161 17.46 -17.90 22.52
CA GLY A 161 17.04 -19.07 23.29
C GLY A 161 16.19 -20.09 22.53
N MET A 162 15.91 -19.88 21.23
CA MET A 162 15.26 -20.88 20.39
C MET A 162 16.24 -21.44 19.35
N HIS A 163 16.28 -22.76 19.22
CA HIS A 163 17.05 -23.43 18.16
C HIS A 163 16.16 -23.63 16.94
N SER A 164 16.05 -22.60 16.10
CA SER A 164 15.31 -22.71 14.83
C SER A 164 16.27 -22.84 13.65
N THR A 165 16.17 -23.93 12.89
CA THR A 165 16.90 -24.16 11.63
C THR A 165 16.23 -23.51 10.41
N ASP A 166 14.94 -23.18 10.52
CA ASP A 166 14.12 -22.71 9.39
C ASP A 166 14.12 -21.18 9.24
N HIS A 167 15.00 -20.67 8.38
CA HIS A 167 15.21 -19.23 8.22
C HIS A 167 14.03 -18.49 7.56
N GLY A 168 13.36 -19.11 6.60
CA GLY A 168 12.20 -18.51 5.92
C GLY A 168 10.91 -18.48 6.74
N GLY A 169 10.76 -19.43 7.68
CA GLY A 169 9.67 -19.41 8.65
C GLY A 169 9.85 -18.26 9.65
N ALA A 170 11.05 -18.16 10.23
CA ALA A 170 11.41 -17.12 11.19
C ALA A 170 11.28 -15.70 10.61
N TYR A 171 11.67 -15.47 9.35
CA TYR A 171 11.49 -14.18 8.69
C TYR A 171 10.01 -13.77 8.62
N ARG A 172 9.12 -14.66 8.14
CA ARG A 172 7.67 -14.38 8.04
C ARG A 172 7.00 -14.24 9.40
N ASP A 173 7.42 -15.03 10.38
CA ASP A 173 6.95 -14.92 11.76
C ASP A 173 7.35 -13.56 12.37
N SER A 174 8.59 -13.14 12.17
CA SER A 174 9.06 -11.84 12.66
C SER A 174 8.25 -10.68 12.07
N LEU A 175 7.93 -10.71 10.78
CA LEU A 175 7.05 -9.73 10.12
C LEU A 175 5.65 -9.72 10.74
N THR A 176 5.08 -10.90 11.00
CA THR A 176 3.74 -11.05 11.58
C THR A 176 3.69 -10.44 12.97
N ARG A 177 4.69 -10.71 13.81
CA ARG A 177 4.77 -10.15 15.17
C ARG A 177 5.02 -8.64 15.15
N ILE A 178 5.84 -8.14 14.24
CA ILE A 178 6.03 -6.69 14.03
C ILE A 178 4.69 -6.02 13.67
N CYS A 179 3.88 -6.64 12.79
CA CYS A 179 2.55 -6.14 12.46
C CYS A 179 1.61 -6.14 13.68
N SER A 180 1.68 -7.20 14.51
CA SER A 180 0.92 -7.28 15.76
C SER A 180 1.27 -6.14 16.71
N ASP A 181 2.55 -5.79 16.84
CA ASP A 181 2.96 -4.67 17.70
C ASP A 181 2.46 -3.33 17.17
N ILE A 182 2.50 -3.11 15.84
CA ILE A 182 1.94 -1.91 15.19
C ILE A 182 0.44 -1.78 15.52
N CYS A 183 -0.27 -2.90 15.55
CA CYS A 183 -1.69 -3.02 15.91
C CYS A 183 -1.91 -3.31 17.40
N SER A 184 -1.11 -2.69 18.29
CA SER A 184 -1.24 -2.88 19.74
C SER A 184 -1.15 -1.56 20.50
N LEU A 185 -1.60 -1.57 21.75
CA LEU A 185 -1.48 -0.41 22.66
C LEU A 185 -0.07 -0.25 23.26
N ARG A 186 0.84 -1.20 23.02
CA ARG A 186 2.20 -1.20 23.57
C ARG A 186 3.11 -0.15 22.93
N LEU A 187 2.72 0.32 21.75
CA LEU A 187 3.43 1.35 21.00
C LEU A 187 2.55 2.60 20.89
N SER A 188 3.04 3.75 21.34
CA SER A 188 2.35 5.03 21.20
C SER A 188 2.43 5.61 19.76
N LEU A 189 2.44 4.74 18.74
CA LEU A 189 2.57 5.09 17.32
C LEU A 189 1.23 5.01 16.59
N PHE A 190 0.40 4.02 16.90
CA PHE A 190 -0.91 3.89 16.30
C PHE A 190 -1.95 3.70 17.39
N ILE A 191 -3.17 4.09 17.06
CA ILE A 191 -4.32 3.97 17.94
C ILE A 191 -5.45 3.33 17.15
N LEU A 192 -6.26 2.51 17.81
CA LEU A 192 -7.46 1.96 17.21
C LEU A 192 -8.39 3.12 16.79
N CYS A 193 -9.00 3.00 15.62
CA CYS A 193 -10.01 3.95 15.13
C CYS A 193 -11.07 4.24 16.21
N PRO A 194 -11.55 5.48 16.36
CA PRO A 194 -12.65 5.81 17.29
C PRO A 194 -13.85 4.87 17.18
N ASN A 195 -14.31 4.58 15.96
CA ASN A 195 -15.37 3.60 15.68
C ASN A 195 -15.07 2.20 16.26
N GLY A 196 -13.80 1.80 16.31
CA GLY A 196 -13.38 0.54 16.93
C GLY A 196 -13.44 0.54 18.45
N ARG A 197 -13.26 1.70 19.09
CA ARG A 197 -13.34 1.85 20.55
C ARG A 197 -14.78 1.87 21.05
N THR A 198 -15.67 2.53 20.29
CA THR A 198 -17.11 2.55 20.58
C THR A 198 -17.84 1.33 20.00
N ASN A 199 -17.16 0.57 19.13
CA ASN A 199 -17.71 -0.57 18.41
C ASN A 199 -18.91 -0.22 17.50
N ILE A 200 -18.96 1.03 17.02
CA ILE A 200 -20.03 1.59 16.18
C ILE A 200 -19.42 2.10 14.86
N GLY A 201 -20.09 1.84 13.73
CA GLY A 201 -19.67 2.33 12.41
C GLY A 201 -18.69 1.40 11.66
N LEU A 202 -18.04 1.96 10.63
CA LEU A 202 -17.08 1.26 9.77
C LEU A 202 -15.66 1.26 10.36
N ASN A 203 -14.75 0.46 9.78
CA ASN A 203 -13.32 0.43 10.12
C ASN A 203 -13.01 0.17 11.61
N ARG A 204 -13.84 -0.65 12.28
CA ARG A 204 -13.73 -0.95 13.72
C ARG A 204 -12.44 -1.68 14.10
N ASP A 205 -11.85 -2.41 13.16
CA ASP A 205 -10.61 -3.16 13.29
C ASP A 205 -9.40 -2.43 12.66
N CYS A 206 -9.59 -1.20 12.17
CA CYS A 206 -8.53 -0.40 11.58
C CYS A 206 -7.79 0.45 12.63
N TRP A 207 -6.54 0.75 12.32
CA TRP A 207 -5.66 1.60 13.12
C TRP A 207 -5.38 2.91 12.41
N ILE A 208 -5.11 3.98 13.16
CA ILE A 208 -4.69 5.28 12.62
C ILE A 208 -3.43 5.77 13.35
N PRO A 209 -2.58 6.60 12.71
CA PRO A 209 -1.47 7.22 13.40
C PRO A 209 -1.92 7.96 14.66
N ASN A 210 -1.13 7.86 15.72
CA ASN A 210 -1.43 8.53 16.97
C ASN A 210 -1.49 10.05 16.78
N VAL A 211 -2.46 10.67 17.45
CA VAL A 211 -2.68 12.12 17.38
C VAL A 211 -1.83 12.79 18.46
N PHE A 212 -0.79 13.51 18.03
CA PHE A 212 -0.04 14.38 18.91
C PHE A 212 -0.75 15.73 19.00
N SER A 213 -0.65 16.40 20.16
CA SER A 213 -1.24 17.72 20.35
C SER A 213 -0.78 18.67 19.24
N PRO A 214 -1.68 19.42 18.58
CA PRO A 214 -1.32 20.29 17.45
C PRO A 214 -0.27 21.35 17.82
N ASN A 215 -0.18 21.71 19.09
CA ASN A 215 0.77 22.69 19.61
C ASN A 215 2.13 22.08 19.98
N LYS A 216 2.31 20.77 19.83
CA LYS A 216 3.54 20.06 20.19
C LYS A 216 4.13 19.36 18.96
N SER A 217 5.42 19.60 18.73
CA SER A 217 6.17 18.85 17.72
C SER A 217 6.23 17.37 18.11
N ILE A 218 6.01 16.48 17.16
CA ILE A 218 6.17 15.03 17.36
C ILE A 218 7.63 14.76 17.78
N PRO A 219 7.87 14.08 18.90
CA PRO A 219 9.22 13.75 19.34
C PRO A 219 10.03 13.01 18.26
N ASN A 220 11.33 13.31 18.18
CA ASN A 220 12.21 12.77 17.13
C ASN A 220 12.27 11.23 17.14
N LYS A 221 12.14 10.59 18.32
CA LYS A 221 12.06 9.12 18.45
C LYS A 221 10.91 8.57 17.60
N TYR A 222 9.70 9.11 17.76
CA TYR A 222 8.52 8.67 17.00
C TYR A 222 8.63 8.99 15.51
N LYS A 223 9.18 10.16 15.13
CA LYS A 223 9.41 10.50 13.71
C LYS A 223 10.30 9.45 13.02
N ARG A 224 11.38 9.01 13.68
CA ARG A 224 12.27 7.97 13.14
C ARG A 224 11.59 6.60 13.08
N GLN A 225 10.76 6.26 14.07
CA GLN A 225 9.97 5.03 14.06
C GLN A 225 8.91 5.03 12.94
N TYR A 226 8.17 6.12 12.74
CA TYR A 226 7.25 6.24 11.59
C TYR A 226 7.97 6.15 10.26
N ARG A 227 9.15 6.76 10.13
CA ARG A 227 9.99 6.62 8.92
C ARG A 227 10.33 5.16 8.66
N PHE A 228 10.73 4.42 9.70
CA PHE A 228 11.03 2.99 9.58
C PHE A 228 9.80 2.16 9.20
N ILE A 229 8.63 2.43 9.79
CA ILE A 229 7.37 1.78 9.41
C ILE A 229 7.00 2.08 7.94
N GLY A 230 7.17 3.33 7.50
CA GLY A 230 6.99 3.68 6.08
C GLY A 230 7.95 2.92 5.16
N GLN A 231 9.19 2.73 5.58
CA GLN A 231 10.16 1.88 4.87
C GLN A 231 9.73 0.41 4.85
N LEU A 232 9.18 -0.13 5.95
CA LEU A 232 8.61 -1.47 6.01
C LEU A 232 7.40 -1.64 5.07
N PHE A 233 6.57 -0.62 4.88
CA PHE A 233 5.48 -0.68 3.90
C PHE A 233 6.01 -0.68 2.46
N GLY A 234 7.00 0.16 2.17
CA GLY A 234 7.68 0.15 0.87
C GLY A 234 8.34 -1.20 0.57
N MET A 235 8.95 -1.81 1.59
CA MET A 235 9.50 -3.16 1.53
C MET A 235 8.42 -4.21 1.22
N ALA A 236 7.30 -4.16 1.94
CA ALA A 236 6.20 -5.10 1.72
C ALA A 236 5.60 -4.99 0.32
N ILE A 237 5.48 -3.78 -0.23
CA ILE A 237 5.06 -3.54 -1.61
C ILE A 237 6.06 -4.16 -2.59
N ARG A 238 7.37 -3.95 -2.38
CA ARG A 238 8.44 -4.52 -3.23
C ARG A 238 8.43 -6.04 -3.24
N LYS A 239 8.31 -6.64 -2.07
CA LYS A 239 8.38 -8.10 -1.84
C LYS A 239 7.04 -8.80 -1.91
N LYS A 240 5.97 -8.06 -2.20
CA LYS A 240 4.60 -8.57 -2.24
C LYS A 240 4.24 -9.31 -0.95
N HIS A 241 4.78 -8.83 0.17
CA HIS A 241 4.42 -9.35 1.49
C HIS A 241 3.07 -8.78 1.89
N TYR A 242 2.18 -9.66 2.31
CA TYR A 242 0.94 -9.26 2.95
C TYR A 242 1.24 -8.92 4.41
N LEU A 243 1.15 -7.63 4.76
CA LEU A 243 1.20 -7.19 6.15
C LEU A 243 -0.22 -7.26 6.72
N ASN A 244 -0.39 -7.96 7.84
CA ASN A 244 -1.68 -8.07 8.52
C ASN A 244 -1.98 -6.79 9.33
N ILE A 245 -2.14 -5.67 8.61
CA ILE A 245 -2.41 -4.34 9.18
C ILE A 245 -3.52 -3.71 8.36
N LYS A 246 -4.54 -3.18 9.04
CA LYS A 246 -5.68 -2.51 8.41
C LYS A 246 -5.67 -1.02 8.72
N PHE A 247 -5.65 -0.21 7.67
CA PHE A 247 -5.70 1.24 7.74
C PHE A 247 -6.95 1.76 7.01
N PRO A 248 -7.63 2.79 7.52
CA PRO A 248 -8.78 3.37 6.84
C PRO A 248 -8.35 4.16 5.61
N ILE A 249 -9.30 4.41 4.69
CA ILE A 249 -9.09 5.14 3.44
C ILE A 249 -8.42 6.52 3.65
N LEU A 250 -8.72 7.16 4.79
CA LEU A 250 -8.18 8.45 5.17
C LEU A 250 -6.64 8.46 5.19
N LEU A 251 -6.01 7.40 5.68
CA LEU A 251 -4.54 7.32 5.72
C LEU A 251 -3.96 7.26 4.30
N TRP A 252 -4.56 6.45 3.43
CA TRP A 252 -4.12 6.29 2.05
C TRP A 252 -4.30 7.57 1.25
N LYS A 253 -5.43 8.27 1.43
CA LYS A 253 -5.66 9.60 0.85
C LYS A 253 -4.60 10.61 1.31
N LYS A 254 -4.24 10.62 2.59
CA LYS A 254 -3.14 11.48 3.07
C LYS A 254 -1.79 11.15 2.45
N LEU A 255 -1.43 9.87 2.33
CA LEU A 255 -0.17 9.46 1.70
C LEU A 255 -0.11 9.84 0.21
N LEU A 256 -1.25 9.88 -0.47
CA LEU A 256 -1.37 10.25 -1.88
C LEU A 256 -1.62 11.74 -2.11
N ASN A 257 -1.58 12.57 -1.06
CA ASN A 257 -1.91 14.00 -1.10
C ASN A 257 -3.30 14.29 -1.69
N GLU A 258 -4.30 13.47 -1.35
CA GLU A 258 -5.69 13.66 -1.75
C GLU A 258 -6.48 14.44 -0.70
N SER A 259 -7.54 15.12 -1.16
CA SER A 259 -8.51 15.77 -0.29
C SER A 259 -9.28 14.73 0.51
N ILE A 260 -9.38 14.95 1.83
CA ILE A 260 -10.25 14.18 2.71
C ILE A 260 -11.65 14.78 2.62
N THR A 261 -12.66 13.94 2.41
CA THR A 261 -14.08 14.33 2.45
C THR A 261 -14.68 14.09 3.83
N VAL A 262 -15.85 14.68 4.10
CA VAL A 262 -16.59 14.44 5.35
C VAL A 262 -16.94 12.95 5.50
N GLU A 263 -17.38 12.32 4.40
CA GLU A 263 -17.66 10.87 4.34
C GLU A 263 -16.44 10.03 4.79
N ASP A 264 -15.21 10.41 4.42
CA ASP A 264 -14.01 9.70 4.86
C ASP A 264 -13.84 9.75 6.38
N ILE A 265 -14.21 10.87 7.01
CA ILE A 265 -14.11 11.08 8.45
C ILE A 265 -15.17 10.25 9.17
N GLU A 266 -16.41 10.22 8.67
CA GLU A 266 -17.51 9.40 9.20
C GLU A 266 -17.13 7.91 9.24
N THR A 267 -16.36 7.43 8.25
CA THR A 267 -15.91 6.04 8.24
C THR A 267 -14.96 5.66 9.37
N VAL A 268 -14.38 6.64 10.08
CA VAL A 268 -13.41 6.44 11.18
C VAL A 268 -13.96 6.90 12.52
N ASN A 269 -14.85 7.90 12.52
CA ASN A 269 -15.42 8.51 13.72
C ASN A 269 -16.83 9.03 13.46
N LEU A 270 -17.82 8.16 13.60
CA LEU A 270 -19.22 8.48 13.32
C LEU A 270 -19.83 9.46 14.34
N GLU A 271 -19.43 9.38 15.61
CA GLU A 271 -20.06 10.13 16.70
C GLU A 271 -19.66 11.61 16.79
N ARG A 272 -18.64 12.05 16.03
CA ARG A 272 -18.11 13.43 16.09
C ARG A 272 -18.00 14.11 14.73
N VAL A 273 -18.80 13.66 13.77
CA VAL A 273 -19.08 14.40 12.52
C VAL A 273 -20.42 15.09 12.67
#